data_AF-A0A6I1EPS2-F1
#
_entry.id   AF-A0A6I1EPS2-F1
#
_cell.length_a   1.000
_cell.length_b   1.000
_cell.length_c   1.000
_cell.angle_alpha   90.00
_cell.angle_beta   90.00
_cell.angle_gamma   90.00
#
_symmetry.space_group_name_H-M   'P 1'
#
loop_
_entity.id
_entity.type
_entity.pdbx_description
1 polymer ?
#
loop_
_entity_poly.entity_id
_entity_poly.type
_entity_poly.pdbx_seq_one_letter_code
_entity_poly.pdbx_strand_id
1 'polypeptide(L)'
;MGVGTQIAGRFITVVGNVKRFDKPRSLVAYIGCVPKNFITGHVNKPRQKKSSAPDLRSKGQGRISLRGDKLLRSLLMQGAACIYMQYCKRRLPDCQLTKWIDKQLAMRKPYGKIMVSLAAKLIRIAWAVLSYGEKFDIHRAGVPRSVLAAMAGQSCNEAAAAA
;
A
#
# COMPACT_ATOMS: atom_id res chain seq x y z
N MET A 1 -11.54 6.05 -3.70
CA MET A 1 -10.06 6.11 -3.70
C MET A 1 -9.67 7.56 -3.99
N GLY A 2 -8.68 8.13 -3.30
CA GLY A 2 -8.15 9.47 -3.61
C GLY A 2 -7.37 9.53 -4.93
N VAL A 3 -7.85 8.82 -5.96
CA VAL A 3 -7.31 8.68 -7.30
C VAL A 3 -8.29 9.37 -8.24
N GLY A 4 -7.93 10.57 -8.70
CA GLY A 4 -8.71 11.32 -9.70
C GLY A 4 -8.26 11.02 -11.14
N THR A 5 -8.87 11.69 -12.11
CA THR A 5 -8.56 11.55 -13.54
C THR A 5 -7.08 11.79 -13.86
N GLN A 6 -6.46 12.78 -13.20
CA GLN A 6 -5.04 13.11 -13.37
C GLN A 6 -4.12 11.97 -12.89
N ILE A 7 -4.44 11.38 -11.73
CA ILE A 7 -3.68 10.27 -11.17
C ILE A 7 -3.88 9.03 -12.04
N ALA A 8 -5.11 8.75 -12.46
CA ALA A 8 -5.43 7.62 -13.34
C ALA A 8 -4.71 7.73 -14.70
N GLY A 9 -4.80 8.88 -15.37
CA GLY A 9 -4.15 9.11 -16.66
C GLY A 9 -2.63 9.01 -16.57
N ARG A 10 -2.02 9.62 -15.54
CA ARG A 10 -0.57 9.50 -15.33
C ARG A 10 -0.16 8.07 -14.98
N PHE A 11 -0.99 7.35 -14.22
CA PHE A 11 -0.71 5.97 -13.86
C PHE A 11 -0.73 5.07 -15.11
N ILE A 12 -1.75 5.18 -15.95
CA ILE A 12 -1.87 4.40 -17.18
C ILE A 12 -0.72 4.71 -18.15
N THR A 13 -0.35 5.98 -18.31
CA THR A 13 0.76 6.39 -19.20
C THR A 13 2.13 5.90 -18.73
N VAL A 14 2.41 5.95 -17.42
CA VAL A 14 3.71 5.55 -16.85
C VAL A 14 3.85 4.03 -16.71
N VAL A 15 2.75 3.35 -16.36
CA VAL A 15 2.74 1.90 -16.10
C VAL A 15 2.48 1.11 -17.38
N GLY A 16 1.63 1.62 -18.27
CA GLY A 16 1.16 0.91 -19.45
C GLY A 16 0.42 -0.37 -19.06
N ASN A 17 0.89 -1.51 -19.57
CA ASN A 17 0.29 -2.81 -19.28
C ASN A 17 0.78 -3.36 -17.93
N VAL A 18 -0.15 -3.50 -16.98
CA VAL A 18 0.14 -3.97 -15.61
C VAL A 18 0.61 -5.42 -15.57
N LYS A 19 0.22 -6.24 -16.55
CA LYS A 19 0.64 -7.66 -16.66
C LYS A 19 2.15 -7.83 -16.85
N ARG A 20 2.88 -6.76 -17.21
CA ARG A 20 4.35 -6.75 -17.25
C ARG A 20 4.97 -7.03 -15.87
N PHE A 21 4.25 -6.74 -14.78
CA PHE A 21 4.74 -6.91 -13.42
C PHE A 21 4.16 -8.17 -12.79
N ASP A 22 4.97 -9.22 -12.66
CA ASP A 22 4.61 -10.49 -11.99
C ASP A 22 4.14 -10.28 -10.54
N LYS A 23 4.79 -9.36 -9.82
CA LYS A 23 4.51 -9.09 -8.40
C LYS A 23 4.06 -7.64 -8.20
N PRO A 24 3.08 -7.38 -7.33
CA PRO A 24 2.67 -6.01 -6.99
C PRO A 24 3.81 -5.23 -6.35
N ARG A 25 4.75 -5.90 -5.67
CA ARG A 25 5.96 -5.28 -5.12
C ARG A 25 6.88 -4.73 -6.21
N SER A 26 6.94 -5.37 -7.37
CA SER A 26 7.74 -4.91 -8.52
C SER A 26 7.18 -3.61 -9.09
N LEU A 27 5.85 -3.46 -9.17
CA LEU A 27 5.22 -2.20 -9.56
C LEU A 27 5.52 -1.07 -8.57
N VAL A 28 5.39 -1.35 -7.26
CA VAL A 28 5.70 -0.35 -6.23
C VAL A 28 7.17 0.08 -6.30
N ALA A 29 8.08 -0.85 -6.63
CA ALA A 29 9.49 -0.56 -6.83
C ALA A 29 9.76 0.28 -8.08
N TYR A 30 9.04 0.00 -9.18
CA TYR A 30 9.10 0.77 -10.43
C TYR A 30 8.69 2.24 -10.24
N ILE A 31 7.65 2.49 -9.44
CA ILE A 31 7.18 3.85 -9.10
C ILE A 31 8.11 4.56 -8.08
N GLY A 32 8.91 3.81 -7.31
CA GLY A 32 9.80 4.38 -6.30
C GLY A 32 9.20 4.48 -4.89
N CYS A 33 8.17 3.71 -4.58
CA CYS A 33 7.55 3.68 -3.25
C CYS A 33 8.09 2.53 -2.38
N VAL A 34 9.38 2.19 -2.50
CA VAL A 34 10.05 1.10 -1.77
C VAL A 34 11.33 1.61 -1.11
N PRO A 35 11.67 1.17 0.12
CA PRO A 35 12.97 1.48 0.72
C PRO A 35 14.12 0.88 -0.10
N LYS A 36 15.20 1.65 -0.28
CA LYS A 36 16.42 1.21 -0.97
C LYS A 36 17.10 0.14 -0.11
N ASN A 37 17.35 -1.03 -0.68
CA ASN A 37 18.05 -2.10 0.02
C ASN A 37 19.57 -1.97 -0.19
N PHE A 38 20.33 -1.94 0.88
CA PHE A 38 21.79 -1.99 0.91
C PHE A 38 22.21 -3.16 1.82
N ILE A 39 21.94 -4.38 1.38
CA ILE A 39 22.44 -5.57 2.08
C ILE A 39 23.77 -5.91 1.42
N THR A 40 24.87 -5.58 2.09
CA THR A 40 26.18 -6.21 1.89
C THR A 40 26.27 -7.37 2.88
N GLY A 41 26.77 -8.53 2.45
CA GLY A 41 26.59 -9.82 3.13
C GLY A 41 27.09 -9.97 4.57
N HIS A 42 27.59 -8.92 5.23
CA HIS A 42 28.28 -9.01 6.51
C HIS A 42 27.68 -8.18 7.66
N VAL A 43 26.66 -7.32 7.45
CA VAL A 43 26.13 -6.44 8.51
C VAL A 43 24.61 -6.51 8.63
N ASN A 44 24.12 -7.46 9.44
CA ASN A 44 22.71 -7.57 9.85
C ASN A 44 22.51 -7.14 11.32
N LYS A 45 23.14 -6.04 11.77
CA LYS A 45 22.91 -5.50 13.12
C LYS A 45 22.02 -4.24 13.09
N PRO A 46 21.02 -4.12 13.99
CA PRO A 46 20.28 -2.90 14.20
C PRO A 46 21.19 -1.77 14.63
N ARG A 47 21.37 -0.76 13.77
CA ARG A 47 21.91 0.52 14.22
C ARG A 47 20.82 1.19 15.04
N GLN A 48 20.81 1.01 16.36
CA GLN A 48 19.85 1.73 17.20
C GLN A 48 20.13 3.25 17.10
N LYS A 49 19.14 4.03 16.65
CA LYS A 49 19.12 5.47 16.90
C LYS A 49 18.43 5.73 18.24
N LYS A 50 18.83 6.81 18.92
CA LYS A 50 18.24 7.36 20.15
C LYS A 50 16.76 7.85 20.01
N SER A 51 16.04 7.41 18.99
CA SER A 51 14.64 7.77 18.74
C SER A 51 13.74 6.55 18.94
N SER A 52 12.61 6.73 19.60
CA SER A 52 11.63 5.71 20.02
C SER A 52 10.99 4.84 18.92
N ALA A 53 11.34 5.05 17.65
CA ALA A 53 10.89 4.21 16.53
C ALA A 53 11.97 3.17 16.15
N PRO A 54 11.64 1.88 16.04
CA PRO A 54 12.60 0.83 15.72
C PRO A 54 13.32 1.12 14.39
N ASP A 55 14.65 1.04 14.37
CA ASP A 55 15.44 1.34 13.17
C ASP A 55 15.35 0.20 12.14
N LEU A 56 14.50 0.37 11.13
CA LEU A 56 14.43 -0.56 9.99
C LEU A 56 15.73 -0.59 9.15
N ARG A 57 16.70 0.31 9.37
CA ARG A 57 18.06 0.18 8.78
C ARG A 57 18.79 -1.07 9.27
N SER A 58 18.34 -1.66 10.39
CA SER A 58 18.78 -2.97 10.88
C SER A 58 18.70 -4.10 9.85
N LYS A 59 17.80 -3.99 8.86
CA LYS A 59 17.55 -5.00 7.83
C LYS A 59 18.17 -4.61 6.48
N GLY A 60 19.17 -3.72 6.47
CA GLY A 60 19.74 -3.15 5.24
C GLY A 60 18.81 -2.18 4.50
N GLN A 61 17.69 -1.76 5.10
CA GLN A 61 16.73 -0.87 4.45
C GLN A 61 17.12 0.61 4.66
N GLY A 62 17.60 1.25 3.59
CA GLY A 62 17.96 2.67 3.51
C GLY A 62 16.78 3.59 3.21
N ARG A 63 17.10 4.78 2.67
CA ARG A 63 16.11 5.80 2.28
C ARG A 63 15.16 5.27 1.21
N ILE A 64 13.99 5.90 1.06
CA ILE A 64 13.05 5.57 -0.02
C ILE A 64 13.76 5.70 -1.37
N SER A 65 13.58 4.71 -2.23
CA SER A 65 14.11 4.71 -3.59
C SER A 65 13.44 5.82 -4.39
N LEU A 66 14.15 6.89 -4.70
CA LEU A 66 13.63 7.97 -5.55
C LEU A 66 13.68 7.65 -7.04
N ARG A 67 13.69 6.35 -7.39
CA ARG A 67 13.71 5.87 -8.78
C ARG A 67 12.29 5.78 -9.33
N GLY A 68 12.09 6.14 -10.59
CA GLY A 68 10.77 6.17 -11.23
C GLY A 68 10.26 7.59 -11.49
N ASP A 69 8.97 7.71 -11.82
CA ASP A 69 8.35 8.97 -12.21
C ASP A 69 8.07 9.88 -11.00
N LYS A 70 8.67 11.08 -11.01
CA LYS A 70 8.55 12.07 -9.91
C LYS A 70 7.13 12.58 -9.77
N LEU A 71 6.42 12.81 -10.88
CA LEU A 71 5.08 13.38 -10.89
C LEU A 71 4.04 12.38 -10.40
N LEU A 72 4.08 11.14 -10.91
CA LEU A 72 3.22 10.05 -10.45
C LEU A 72 3.38 9.82 -8.95
N ARG A 73 4.64 9.83 -8.46
CA ARG A 73 4.91 9.67 -7.03
C ARG A 73 4.31 10.82 -6.22
N SER A 74 4.46 12.07 -6.65
CA SER A 74 3.86 13.23 -5.96
C SER A 74 2.33 13.15 -5.92
N LEU A 75 1.70 12.81 -7.05
CA LEU A 75 0.26 12.61 -7.15
C LEU A 75 -0.23 11.51 -6.21
N LEU A 76 0.47 10.38 -6.13
CA LEU A 76 0.14 9.28 -5.22
C LEU A 76 0.30 9.67 -3.76
N MET A 77 1.30 10.49 -3.41
CA MET A 77 1.46 11.02 -2.05
C MET A 77 0.33 11.99 -1.69
N GLN A 78 -0.11 12.84 -2.62
CA GLN A 78 -1.27 13.71 -2.43
C GLN A 78 -2.55 12.89 -2.25
N GLY A 79 -2.77 11.86 -3.08
CA GLY A 79 -3.90 10.94 -2.93
C GLY A 79 -3.90 10.21 -1.59
N ALA A 80 -2.72 9.78 -1.12
CA ALA A 80 -2.54 9.20 0.21
C ALA A 80 -2.84 10.22 1.34
N ALA A 81 -2.38 11.47 1.20
CA ALA A 81 -2.67 12.53 2.15
C ALA A 81 -4.18 12.84 2.23
N CYS A 82 -4.88 12.89 1.10
CA CYS A 82 -6.33 13.06 1.08
C CYS A 82 -7.07 11.93 1.83
N ILE A 83 -6.64 10.68 1.64
CA ILE A 83 -7.22 9.53 2.37
C ILE A 83 -6.92 9.63 3.87
N TYR A 84 -5.70 9.99 4.23
CA TYR A 84 -5.33 10.18 5.63
C TYR A 84 -6.12 11.33 6.29
N MET A 85 -6.34 12.44 5.59
CA MET A 85 -7.19 13.54 6.04
C MET A 85 -8.65 13.10 6.22
N GLN A 86 -9.18 12.27 5.31
CA GLN A 86 -10.53 11.72 5.43
C GLN A 86 -10.66 10.79 6.63
N TYR A 87 -9.61 10.01 6.92
CA TYR A 87 -9.51 9.19 8.14
C TYR A 87 -9.48 10.06 9.40
N CYS A 88 -8.66 11.13 9.44
CA CYS A 88 -8.64 12.07 10.58
C CYS A 88 -10.00 12.73 10.83
N LYS A 89 -10.76 13.02 9.76
CA LYS A 89 -12.11 13.59 9.83
C LYS A 89 -13.20 12.54 10.16
N ARG A 90 -12.84 11.28 10.42
CA ARG A 90 -13.77 10.14 10.66
C ARG A 90 -14.83 9.95 9.56
N ARG A 91 -14.55 10.41 8.35
CA ARG A 91 -15.44 10.28 7.19
C ARG A 91 -15.06 9.12 6.28
N LEU A 92 -14.19 8.23 6.76
CA LEU A 92 -13.79 7.02 6.06
C LEU A 92 -14.60 5.87 6.65
N PRO A 93 -15.34 5.09 5.84
CA PRO A 93 -16.09 3.93 6.33
C PRO A 93 -15.15 2.93 7.01
N ASP A 94 -15.67 2.18 7.98
CA ASP A 94 -14.86 1.20 8.69
C ASP A 94 -14.50 0.04 7.76
N CYS A 95 -13.22 -0.05 7.40
CA CYS A 95 -12.72 -0.87 6.31
C CYS A 95 -11.35 -1.43 6.68
N GLN A 96 -10.88 -2.44 5.94
CA GLN A 96 -9.54 -2.98 6.21
C GLN A 96 -8.42 -1.92 6.05
N LEU A 97 -8.71 -0.84 5.31
CA LEU A 97 -7.83 0.31 5.18
C LEU A 97 -7.76 1.17 6.46
N THR A 98 -8.89 1.43 7.15
CA THR A 98 -8.91 2.18 8.43
C THR A 98 -8.12 1.41 9.48
N LYS A 99 -8.42 0.12 9.66
CA LYS A 99 -7.70 -0.78 10.58
C LYS A 99 -6.20 -0.85 10.30
N TRP A 100 -5.80 -0.79 9.02
CA TRP A 100 -4.40 -0.75 8.64
C TRP A 100 -3.73 0.57 9.02
N ILE A 101 -4.42 1.71 8.87
CA ILE A 101 -3.94 3.04 9.29
C ILE A 101 -3.79 3.07 10.81
N ASP A 102 -4.78 2.59 11.57
CA ASP A 102 -4.73 2.47 13.04
C ASP A 102 -3.48 1.69 13.48
N LYS A 103 -3.23 0.54 12.83
CA LYS A 103 -2.04 -0.28 13.10
C LYS A 103 -0.73 0.46 12.80
N GLN A 104 -0.68 1.29 11.75
CA GLN A 104 0.53 2.08 11.46
C GLN A 104 0.73 3.22 12.46
N LEU A 105 -0.35 3.82 12.94
CA LEU A 105 -0.31 4.88 13.95
C LEU A 105 0.12 4.33 15.31
N ALA A 106 -0.39 3.15 15.68
CA ALA A 106 0.03 2.42 16.88
C ALA A 106 1.54 2.10 16.90
N MET A 107 2.15 1.87 15.73
CA MET A 107 3.60 1.65 15.60
C MET A 107 4.45 2.94 15.77
N ARG A 108 3.85 4.09 16.11
CA ARG A 108 4.51 5.40 16.31
C ARG A 108 5.49 5.78 15.19
N LYS A 109 5.13 5.46 13.94
CA LYS A 109 5.98 5.81 12.78
C LYS A 109 5.87 7.31 12.49
N PRO A 110 6.97 7.96 12.04
CA PRO A 110 6.90 9.36 11.61
C PRO A 110 5.96 9.51 10.42
N TYR A 111 5.23 10.62 10.37
CA TYR A 111 4.19 10.93 9.38
C TYR A 111 4.61 10.63 7.93
N GLY A 112 5.81 11.06 7.52
CA GLY A 112 6.31 10.83 6.16
C GLY A 112 6.44 9.34 5.80
N LYS A 113 6.77 8.47 6.76
CA LYS A 113 6.81 7.01 6.51
C LYS A 113 5.41 6.43 6.39
N ILE A 114 4.42 6.97 7.11
CA ILE A 114 3.01 6.56 7.02
C ILE A 114 2.44 6.93 5.65
N MET A 115 2.71 8.14 5.16
CA MET A 115 2.26 8.57 3.83
C MET A 115 2.81 7.66 2.73
N VAL A 116 4.10 7.34 2.81
CA VAL A 116 4.75 6.50 1.79
C VAL A 116 4.25 5.06 1.85
N SER A 117 4.02 4.51 3.05
CA SER A 117 3.46 3.18 3.18
C SER A 117 2.00 3.13 2.70
N LEU A 118 1.21 4.18 2.95
CA LEU A 118 -0.16 4.31 2.46
C LEU A 118 -0.18 4.38 0.93
N ALA A 119 0.64 5.23 0.31
CA ALA A 119 0.78 5.28 -1.15
C ALA A 119 1.19 3.90 -1.73
N ALA A 120 2.12 3.20 -1.08
CA ALA A 120 2.50 1.85 -1.48
C ALA A 120 1.35 0.83 -1.32
N LYS A 121 0.44 1.01 -0.37
CA LYS A 121 -0.78 0.20 -0.23
C LYS A 121 -1.74 0.50 -1.38
N LEU A 122 -1.93 1.76 -1.75
CA LEU A 122 -2.79 2.18 -2.88
C LEU A 122 -2.30 1.61 -4.21
N ILE A 123 -0.99 1.65 -4.46
CA ILE A 123 -0.40 1.07 -5.68
C ILE A 123 -0.70 -0.43 -5.76
N ARG A 124 -0.61 -1.17 -4.64
CA ARG A 124 -0.91 -2.60 -4.62
C ARG A 124 -2.38 -2.89 -4.92
N ILE A 125 -3.28 -2.04 -4.42
CA ILE A 125 -4.71 -2.15 -4.71
C ILE A 125 -4.96 -1.84 -6.19
N ALA A 126 -4.34 -0.79 -6.74
CA ALA A 126 -4.44 -0.46 -8.16
C ALA A 126 -3.92 -1.60 -9.05
N TRP A 127 -2.79 -2.22 -8.68
CA TRP A 127 -2.28 -3.40 -9.38
C TRP A 127 -3.28 -4.56 -9.37
N ALA A 128 -3.90 -4.85 -8.22
CA ALA A 128 -4.87 -5.93 -8.13
C ALA A 128 -6.11 -5.65 -9.01
N VAL A 129 -6.66 -4.45 -8.95
CA VAL A 129 -7.81 -4.04 -9.79
C VAL A 129 -7.47 -4.18 -11.28
N LEU A 130 -6.29 -3.75 -11.71
CA LEU A 130 -5.89 -3.78 -13.11
C LEU A 130 -5.48 -5.18 -13.61
N SER A 131 -4.86 -6.00 -12.76
CA SER A 131 -4.47 -7.37 -13.12
C SER A 131 -5.66 -8.33 -13.19
N TYR A 132 -6.64 -8.16 -12.30
CA TYR A 132 -7.81 -9.04 -12.24
C TYR A 132 -9.03 -8.51 -13.01
N GLY A 133 -9.05 -7.23 -13.39
CA GLY A 133 -10.17 -6.63 -14.13
C GLY A 133 -11.47 -6.51 -13.33
N GLU A 134 -11.43 -6.73 -12.02
CA GLU A 134 -12.60 -6.62 -11.13
C GLU A 134 -12.89 -5.15 -10.78
N LYS A 135 -14.17 -4.81 -10.56
CA LYS A 135 -14.54 -3.48 -10.05
C LYS A 135 -13.96 -3.27 -8.65
N PHE A 136 -13.49 -2.05 -8.38
CA PHE A 136 -12.94 -1.70 -7.08
C PHE A 136 -14.03 -1.72 -6.00
N ASP A 137 -13.87 -2.60 -5.02
CA ASP A 137 -14.70 -2.66 -3.82
C ASP A 137 -13.85 -2.28 -2.58
N ILE A 138 -14.37 -1.36 -1.78
CA ILE A 138 -13.72 -0.84 -0.58
C ILE A 138 -13.65 -1.91 0.53
N HIS A 139 -14.64 -2.80 0.63
CA HIS A 139 -14.66 -3.87 1.63
C HIS A 139 -13.63 -4.96 1.31
N ARG A 140 -13.39 -5.20 0.02
CA ARG A 140 -12.37 -6.14 -0.49
C ARG A 140 -10.96 -5.53 -0.46
N ALA A 141 -10.86 -4.20 -0.50
CA ALA A 141 -9.60 -3.48 -0.61
C ALA A 141 -8.69 -3.67 0.61
N GLY A 142 -7.59 -4.40 0.42
CA GLY A 142 -6.54 -4.54 1.42
C GLY A 142 -6.68 -5.76 2.35
N VAL A 143 -7.69 -6.60 2.13
CA VAL A 143 -7.84 -7.94 2.71
C VAL A 143 -6.90 -8.91 1.97
N PRO A 144 -6.10 -9.74 2.68
CA PRO A 144 -5.28 -10.74 2.01
C PRO A 144 -6.15 -11.78 1.32
N ARG A 145 -5.72 -12.28 0.15
CA ARG A 145 -6.54 -13.19 -0.67
C ARG A 145 -6.90 -14.49 0.05
N SER A 146 -6.08 -14.96 0.98
CA SER A 146 -6.43 -16.10 1.86
C SER A 146 -7.67 -15.82 2.69
N VAL A 147 -7.81 -14.59 3.21
CA VAL A 147 -8.98 -14.16 3.96
C VAL A 147 -10.15 -13.88 3.02
N LEU A 148 -9.92 -13.38 1.81
CA LEU A 148 -10.99 -13.27 0.80
C LEU A 148 -11.53 -14.62 0.35
N ALA A 149 -10.67 -15.62 0.17
CA ALA A 149 -11.07 -16.99 -0.14
C ALA A 149 -11.85 -17.61 1.04
N ALA A 150 -11.43 -17.36 2.27
CA ALA A 150 -12.17 -17.77 3.47
C ALA A 150 -13.54 -17.06 3.58
N MET A 151 -13.61 -15.76 3.29
CA MET A 151 -14.86 -14.98 3.28
C MET A 151 -15.82 -15.43 2.17
N ALA A 152 -15.30 -15.79 1.00
CA ALA A 152 -16.10 -16.39 -0.07
C ALA A 152 -16.64 -17.76 0.34
N GLY A 153 -15.85 -18.57 1.07
CA GLY A 153 -16.30 -19.84 1.64
C GLY A 153 -17.39 -19.69 2.71
N GLN A 154 -17.35 -18.63 3.53
CA GLN A 154 -18.38 -18.36 4.54
C GLN A 154 -19.74 -18.02 3.93
N SER A 155 -19.77 -17.22 2.86
CA SER A 155 -21.02 -16.92 2.14
C SER A 155 -21.69 -18.16 1.52
N CYS A 156 -20.91 -19.19 1.18
CA CYS A 156 -21.42 -20.45 0.65
C CYS A 156 -21.98 -21.36 1.77
N ASN A 157 -21.40 -21.31 2.97
CA ASN A 157 -21.87 -22.07 4.14
C ASN A 157 -23.11 -21.44 4.81
N GLU A 158 -23.20 -20.11 4.88
CA GLU A 158 -24.41 -19.45 5.41
C GLU A 158 -25.62 -19.65 4.47
N ALA A 159 -25.40 -19.67 3.15
CA ALA A 159 -26.45 -19.99 2.18
C ALA A 159 -26.91 -21.47 2.24
N ALA A 160 -26.03 -22.40 2.65
CA ALA A 160 -26.37 -23.81 2.84
C ALA A 160 -27.01 -24.12 4.21
N ALA A 161 -26.84 -23.24 5.21
CA ALA A 161 -27.44 -23.37 6.53
C ALA A 161 -28.83 -22.71 6.66
N ALA A 162 -29.26 -21.96 5.63
CA ALA A 162 -30.57 -21.33 5.54
C ALA A 162 -31.56 -22.09 4.63
N ALA A 163 -31.21 -23.31 4.22
CA ALA A 163 -32.05 -24.27 3.49
C ALA A 163 -32.26 -25.52 4.36
#